data_AF-A0A072V5F0-F1
#
_entry.id   AF-A0A072V5F0-F1
#
_cell.length_a   1.000
_cell.length_b   1.000
_cell.length_c   1.000
_cell.angle_alpha   90.00
_cell.angle_beta   90.00
_cell.angle_gamma   90.00
#
_symmetry.space_group_name_H-M   'P 1'
#
loop_
_entity.id
_entity.type
_entity.pdbx_description
1 polymer ?
#
loop_
_entity_poly.entity_id
_entity_poly.type
_entity_poly.pdbx_seq_one_letter_code
_entity_poly.pdbx_strand_id
1 'polypeptide(L)'
;MEKSVFDPTTKLVAVNYNGGKPPHLFRNPTDITLSGLKGQLNQINLELNYRDTQMVDGIEYRRLSIDSVGSVRFIWMKLMNEEDVRTMFSIFGQYSIRGPIELDASLVRSVEHIQQSMIQPRNYEEIRKLMDEPHEDINLDDL
;
A
#
# COMPACT_ATOMS: atom_id res chain seq x y z
N MET A 1 -19.94 -8.26 23.86
CA MET A 1 -18.92 -7.20 24.00
C MET A 1 -17.61 -7.88 24.33
N GLU A 2 -16.79 -8.13 23.32
CA GLU A 2 -15.54 -8.88 23.48
C GLU A 2 -14.52 -7.97 24.18
N LYS A 3 -14.13 -8.34 25.40
CA LYS A 3 -13.05 -7.65 26.11
C LYS A 3 -11.78 -7.93 25.31
N SER A 4 -11.26 -6.94 24.60
CA SER A 4 -9.96 -7.05 23.95
C SER A 4 -8.93 -7.34 25.03
N VAL A 5 -8.46 -8.58 25.09
CA VAL A 5 -7.34 -8.97 25.94
C VAL A 5 -6.18 -8.07 25.51
N PHE A 6 -5.66 -7.27 26.44
CA PHE A 6 -4.47 -6.49 26.20
C PHE A 6 -3.31 -7.47 26.02
N ASP A 7 -2.99 -7.76 24.77
CA ASP A 7 -1.78 -8.47 24.43
C ASP A 7 -0.64 -7.45 24.31
N PRO A 8 0.32 -7.44 25.24
CA PRO A 8 1.43 -6.49 25.21
C PRO A 8 2.35 -6.71 24.00
N THR A 9 2.33 -7.90 23.41
CA THR A 9 3.20 -8.33 22.31
C THR A 9 2.75 -7.79 20.95
N THR A 10 1.53 -7.24 20.86
CA THR A 10 1.01 -6.64 19.64
C THR A 10 0.59 -5.18 19.84
N LYS A 11 0.77 -4.35 18.81
CA LYS A 11 0.30 -2.96 18.76
C LYS A 11 -0.74 -2.78 17.67
N LEU A 12 -1.76 -1.97 17.96
CA LEU A 12 -2.74 -1.57 16.98
C LEU A 12 -2.08 -0.59 15.99
N VAL A 13 -2.28 -0.84 14.71
CA VAL A 13 -1.74 -0.06 13.60
C VAL A 13 -2.90 0.37 12.71
N ALA A 14 -2.87 1.62 12.27
CA ALA A 14 -3.76 2.21 11.29
C ALA A 14 -2.93 2.53 10.04
N VAL A 15 -3.29 1.94 8.89
CA VAL A 15 -2.59 2.20 7.63
C VAL A 15 -3.51 2.83 6.60
N ASN A 16 -3.03 3.89 5.96
CA ASN A 16 -3.59 4.41 4.71
C ASN A 16 -2.74 3.91 3.54
N TYR A 17 -3.37 3.62 2.41
CA TYR A 17 -2.66 3.29 1.17
C TYR A 17 -2.81 4.46 0.21
N ASN A 18 -1.70 5.03 -0.25
CA ASN A 18 -1.66 6.18 -1.16
C ASN A 18 -2.58 7.35 -0.70
N GLY A 19 -2.62 7.63 0.61
CA GLY A 19 -3.49 8.68 1.17
C GLY A 19 -5.01 8.39 1.16
N GLY A 20 -5.42 7.16 0.85
CA GLY A 20 -6.82 6.71 0.91
C GLY A 20 -7.43 6.79 2.31
N LYS A 21 -8.76 6.89 2.39
CA LYS A 21 -9.54 6.91 3.64
C LYS A 21 -10.78 6.02 3.51
N PRO A 22 -11.24 5.35 4.59
CA PRO A 22 -10.68 5.33 5.94
C PRO A 22 -9.43 4.43 6.08
N PRO A 23 -8.61 4.61 7.14
CA PRO A 23 -7.47 3.73 7.40
C PRO A 23 -7.92 2.31 7.75
N HIS A 24 -7.10 1.34 7.38
CA HIS A 24 -7.29 -0.05 7.76
C HIS A 24 -6.58 -0.33 9.09
N LEU A 25 -7.30 -0.98 10.01
CA LEU A 25 -6.81 -1.29 11.35
C LEU A 25 -6.39 -2.75 11.46
N PHE A 26 -5.19 -2.99 11.97
CA PHE A 26 -4.66 -4.33 12.19
C PHE A 26 -3.69 -4.35 13.38
N ARG A 27 -3.23 -5.54 13.79
CA ARG A 27 -2.30 -5.71 14.91
C ARG A 27 -0.97 -6.25 14.44
N ASN A 28 0.11 -5.60 14.87
CA ASN A 28 1.47 -6.01 14.57
C ASN A 28 2.23 -6.49 15.80
N PRO A 29 3.00 -7.58 15.68
CA PRO A 29 4.01 -7.93 16.68
C PRO A 29 4.97 -6.75 16.92
N THR A 30 5.35 -6.54 18.17
CA THR A 30 6.28 -5.46 18.55
C THR A 30 7.72 -5.67 18.05
N ASP A 31 8.05 -6.90 17.67
CA ASP A 31 9.36 -7.35 17.16
C ASP A 31 9.36 -7.58 15.65
N ILE A 32 8.34 -7.09 14.94
CA ILE A 32 8.23 -7.24 13.49
C ILE A 32 9.41 -6.58 12.77
N THR A 33 9.95 -7.26 11.76
CA THR A 33 10.96 -6.70 10.87
C THR A 33 10.34 -5.77 9.83
N LEU A 34 11.13 -4.91 9.19
CA LEU A 34 10.64 -4.08 8.08
C LEU A 34 10.10 -4.93 6.93
N SER A 35 10.77 -6.04 6.62
CA SER A 35 10.29 -6.99 5.60
C SER A 35 8.98 -7.67 6.00
N GLY A 36 8.83 -8.04 7.27
CA GLY A 36 7.59 -8.60 7.82
C GLY A 36 6.44 -7.59 7.73
N LEU A 37 6.71 -6.33 8.07
CA LEU A 37 5.73 -5.25 7.97
C LEU A 37 5.28 -5.04 6.52
N LYS A 38 6.21 -4.96 5.56
CA LYS A 38 5.88 -4.88 4.13
C LYS A 38 5.06 -6.09 3.66
N GLY A 39 5.42 -7.30 4.09
CA GLY A 39 4.69 -8.52 3.76
C GLY A 39 3.24 -8.49 4.24
N GLN A 40 3.01 -8.08 5.48
CA GLN A 40 1.66 -7.92 6.03
C GLN A 40 0.86 -6.85 5.29
N LEU A 41 1.47 -5.70 4.99
CA LEU A 41 0.79 -4.64 4.24
C LEU A 41 0.44 -5.06 2.81
N ASN A 42 1.29 -5.86 2.16
CA ASN A 42 0.99 -6.46 0.85
C ASN A 42 -0.21 -7.41 0.95
N GLN A 43 -0.23 -8.27 1.97
CA GLN A 43 -1.34 -9.20 2.19
C GLN A 43 -2.65 -8.44 2.41
N ILE A 44 -2.64 -7.41 3.26
CA ILE A 44 -3.81 -6.56 3.50
C ILE A 44 -4.26 -5.88 2.20
N ASN A 45 -3.33 -5.34 1.39
CA ASN A 45 -3.71 -4.73 0.11
C ASN A 45 -4.40 -5.73 -0.83
N LEU A 46 -3.89 -6.97 -0.91
CA LEU A 46 -4.51 -8.03 -1.70
C LEU A 46 -5.89 -8.43 -1.17
N GLU A 47 -6.09 -8.46 0.13
CA GLU A 47 -7.38 -8.76 0.76
C GLU A 47 -8.42 -7.66 0.48
N LEU A 48 -7.99 -6.40 0.51
CA LEU A 48 -8.86 -5.24 0.25
C LEU A 48 -9.13 -5.03 -1.25
N ASN A 49 -8.10 -5.26 -2.07
CA ASN A 49 -8.10 -4.99 -3.50
C ASN A 49 -7.56 -6.23 -4.25
N TYR A 50 -8.37 -7.27 -4.38
CA TYR A 50 -7.95 -8.56 -4.95
C TYR A 50 -7.37 -8.52 -6.38
N ARG A 51 -7.64 -7.45 -7.14
CA ARG A 51 -7.08 -7.23 -8.49
C ARG A 51 -5.85 -6.33 -8.49
N ASP A 52 -5.54 -5.71 -7.36
CA ASP A 52 -4.41 -4.82 -7.26
C ASP A 52 -3.14 -5.63 -7.04
N THR A 53 -2.30 -5.68 -8.07
CA THR A 53 -1.01 -6.34 -8.05
C THR A 53 0.11 -5.42 -7.57
N GLN A 54 -0.24 -4.22 -7.09
CA GLN A 54 0.74 -3.30 -6.53
C GLN A 54 1.30 -3.82 -5.21
N MET A 55 2.59 -3.58 -5.03
CA MET A 55 3.34 -3.92 -3.84
C MET A 55 3.74 -2.66 -3.09
N VAL A 56 3.87 -2.78 -1.78
CA VAL A 56 4.33 -1.73 -0.89
C VAL A 56 5.81 -1.43 -1.17
N ASP A 57 6.06 -0.22 -1.67
CA ASP A 57 7.40 0.32 -1.90
C ASP A 57 7.95 0.99 -0.65
N GLY A 58 7.15 1.90 -0.10
CA GLY A 58 7.53 2.77 1.01
C GLY A 58 6.49 2.73 2.14
N ILE A 59 6.99 2.93 3.36
CA ILE A 59 6.17 3.08 4.55
C ILE A 59 6.63 4.33 5.28
N GLU A 60 5.69 5.22 5.59
CA GLU A 60 5.92 6.40 6.40
C GLU A 60 5.15 6.27 7.71
N TYR A 61 5.84 6.50 8.82
CA TYR A 61 5.26 6.55 10.15
C TYR A 61 4.93 8.00 10.52
N ARG A 62 3.69 8.24 10.96
CA ARG A 62 3.30 9.53 11.53
C ARG A 62 3.84 9.65 12.94
N ARG A 63 5.05 10.18 13.04
CA ARG A 63 5.81 10.34 14.27
C ARG A 63 5.35 11.57 15.04
N LEU A 64 5.10 11.37 16.33
CA LEU A 64 4.99 12.47 17.29
C LEU A 64 6.38 13.04 17.61
N SER A 65 6.50 14.36 17.57
CA SER A 65 7.69 15.12 17.94
C SER A 65 7.32 16.21 18.93
N ILE A 66 8.13 16.38 19.98
CA ILE A 66 7.96 17.43 20.98
C ILE A 66 9.18 18.33 20.89
N ASP A 67 8.96 19.64 20.69
CA ASP A 67 10.07 20.60 20.68
C ASP A 67 10.50 21.00 22.10
N SER A 68 11.59 21.76 22.21
CA SER A 68 12.16 22.16 23.51
C SER A 68 11.21 23.02 24.36
N VAL A 69 10.16 23.58 23.76
CA VAL A 69 9.12 24.39 24.42
C VAL A 69 7.92 23.52 24.82
N GLY A 70 7.91 22.24 24.47
CA GLY A 70 6.84 21.29 24.77
C GLY A 70 5.73 21.24 23.72
N SER A 71 5.90 21.89 22.57
CA SER A 71 4.89 21.87 21.50
C SER A 71 4.89 20.53 20.79
N VAL A 72 3.70 19.94 20.62
CA VAL A 72 3.53 18.66 19.93
C VAL A 72 3.34 18.90 18.43
N ARG A 73 4.14 18.24 17.62
CA ARG A 73 4.05 18.21 16.16
C ARG A 73 3.99 16.78 15.65
N PHE A 74 3.36 16.60 14.50
CA PHE A 74 3.39 15.34 13.77
C PHE A 74 4.27 15.51 12.55
N ILE A 75 5.23 14.60 12.38
CA ILE A 75 6.12 14.54 11.22
C ILE A 75 6.02 13.16 10.59
N TRP A 76 6.22 13.06 9.28
CA TRP A 76 6.31 11.78 8.59
C TRP A 76 7.76 11.31 8.61
N MET A 77 7.98 10.08 9.10
CA MET A 77 9.28 9.43 9.15
C MET A 77 9.26 8.22 8.24
N LYS A 78 10.07 8.22 7.18
CA LYS A 78 10.21 7.07 6.30
C LYS A 78 10.93 5.92 7.01
N LEU A 79 10.38 4.71 6.91
CA LEU A 79 11.00 3.51 7.47
C LEU A 79 11.89 2.86 6.41
N MET A 80 13.20 3.02 6.56
CA MET A 80 14.19 2.56 5.57
C MET A 80 14.91 1.28 6.00
N ASN A 81 14.99 1.03 7.31
CA ASN A 81 15.70 -0.11 7.89
C ASN A 81 15.06 -0.57 9.22
N GLU A 82 15.63 -1.63 9.80
CA GLU A 82 15.15 -2.21 11.06
C GLU A 82 15.30 -1.26 12.28
N GLU A 83 16.28 -0.37 12.25
CA GLU A 83 16.48 0.63 13.32
C GLU A 83 15.37 1.68 13.28
N ASP A 84 14.88 2.05 12.10
CA ASP A 84 13.74 2.94 11.95
C ASP A 84 12.45 2.31 12.52
N VAL A 85 12.24 1.01 12.28
CA VAL A 85 11.10 0.26 12.83
C VAL A 85 11.19 0.18 14.36
N ARG A 86 12.38 -0.09 14.90
CA ARG A 86 12.63 -0.09 16.35
C ARG A 86 12.41 1.30 16.95
N THR A 87 12.86 2.34 16.26
CA THR A 87 12.67 3.74 16.64
C THR A 87 11.19 4.12 16.66
N MET A 88 10.42 3.69 15.66
CA MET A 88 8.96 3.86 15.60
C MET A 88 8.29 3.30 16.87
N PHE A 89 8.56 2.04 17.21
CA PHE A 89 7.98 1.42 18.42
C PHE A 89 8.43 2.11 19.71
N SER A 90 9.70 2.53 19.78
CA SER A 90 10.25 3.22 20.95
C SER A 90 9.58 4.57 21.18
N ILE A 91 9.45 5.38 20.13
CA ILE A 91 8.75 6.68 20.19
C ILE A 91 7.28 6.46 20.54
N PHE A 92 6.63 5.48 19.90
CA PHE A 92 5.24 5.17 20.19
C PHE A 92 5.06 4.81 21.67
N GLY A 93 5.91 3.95 22.22
CA GLY A 93 5.87 3.56 23.64
C GLY A 93 6.13 4.71 24.61
N GLN A 94 6.97 5.68 24.24
CA GLN A 94 7.31 6.83 25.09
C GLN A 94 6.22 7.91 25.12
N TYR A 95 5.56 8.18 23.99
CA TYR A 95 4.73 9.38 23.84
C TYR A 95 3.26 9.13 23.48
N SER A 96 2.85 7.88 23.19
CA SER A 96 1.49 7.64 22.71
C SER A 96 0.49 7.53 23.87
N ILE A 97 -0.25 8.60 24.08
CA ILE A 97 -1.21 8.77 25.18
C ILE A 97 -2.54 8.03 24.96
N ARG A 98 -2.85 7.62 23.72
CA ARG A 98 -3.94 6.69 23.30
C ARG A 98 -4.07 6.74 21.77
N GLY A 99 -4.02 5.61 21.07
CA GLY A 99 -4.25 5.54 19.62
C GLY A 99 -3.43 4.45 18.93
N PRO A 100 -3.74 4.11 17.67
CA PRO A 100 -2.92 3.20 16.87
C PRO A 100 -1.61 3.88 16.42
N ILE A 101 -0.62 3.07 16.03
CA ILE A 101 0.52 3.53 15.22
C ILE A 101 -0.05 3.90 13.85
N GLU A 102 0.15 5.13 13.41
CA GLU A 102 -0.36 5.60 12.11
C GLU A 102 0.72 5.47 11.03
N LEU A 103 0.41 4.73 9.97
CA LEU A 103 1.27 4.49 8.82
C LEU A 103 0.62 4.99 7.52
N ASP A 104 1.44 5.43 6.58
CA ASP A 104 1.07 5.62 5.17
C ASP A 104 1.93 4.71 4.31
N ALA A 105 1.29 3.87 3.50
CA ALA A 105 1.92 2.89 2.63
C ALA A 105 1.80 3.35 1.17
N SER A 106 2.94 3.49 0.50
CA SER A 106 3.01 3.77 -0.93
C SER A 106 3.03 2.48 -1.71
N LEU A 107 2.15 2.36 -2.69
CA LEU A 107 2.03 1.21 -3.56
C LEU A 107 2.62 1.49 -4.95
N VAL A 108 3.38 0.54 -5.49
CA VAL A 108 3.93 0.60 -6.86
C VAL A 108 3.66 -0.69 -7.59
N ARG A 109 3.44 -0.60 -8.91
CA ARG A 109 3.36 -1.79 -9.77
C ARG A 109 4.76 -2.31 -10.08
N SER A 110 4.93 -3.63 -10.06
CA SER A 110 6.17 -4.23 -10.54
C SER A 110 6.30 -4.03 -12.06
N VAL A 111 7.54 -4.00 -12.55
CA VAL A 111 7.83 -3.82 -13.98
C VAL A 111 7.20 -4.95 -14.79
N GLU A 112 7.22 -6.18 -14.27
CA GLU A 112 6.65 -7.36 -14.91
C GLU A 112 5.13 -7.23 -15.06
N HIS A 113 4.43 -6.77 -14.02
CA HIS A 113 3.00 -6.53 -14.10
C HIS A 113 2.66 -5.40 -15.05
N ILE A 114 3.49 -4.34 -15.09
CA ILE A 114 3.34 -3.28 -16.08
C ILE A 114 3.48 -3.86 -17.48
N GLN A 115 4.52 -4.66 -17.74
CA GLN A 115 4.76 -5.31 -19.04
C GLN A 115 3.61 -6.23 -19.46
N GLN A 116 3.08 -7.04 -18.54
CA GLN A 116 1.93 -7.91 -18.80
C GLN A 116 0.64 -7.13 -19.06
N SER A 117 0.49 -5.94 -18.45
CA SER A 117 -0.66 -5.06 -18.68
C SER A 117 -0.55 -4.23 -19.95
N MET A 118 0.62 -4.16 -20.58
CA MET A 118 0.75 -3.47 -21.86
C MET A 118 0.05 -4.28 -22.95
N ILE A 119 -0.83 -3.62 -23.71
CA ILE A 119 -1.38 -4.20 -24.93
C ILE A 119 -0.19 -4.52 -25.84
N GLN A 120 -0.07 -5.79 -26.23
CA GLN A 120 1.00 -6.24 -27.11
C GLN A 120 0.90 -5.44 -28.43
N PRO A 121 1.96 -4.74 -28.86
CA PRO A 121 1.94 -4.07 -30.15
C PRO A 121 1.70 -5.13 -31.23
N ARG A 122 0.65 -4.96 -32.05
CA ARG A 122 0.45 -5.82 -33.22
C ARG A 122 1.71 -5.73 -34.09
N ASN A 123 2.20 -6.87 -34.55
CA ASN A 123 3.31 -6.87 -35.49
C ASN A 123 2.84 -6.37 -36.88
N TYR A 124 3.79 -6.04 -37.76
CA TYR A 124 3.48 -5.51 -39.10
C TYR A 124 2.54 -6.42 -39.90
N GLU A 125 2.69 -7.74 -39.82
CA GLU A 125 1.84 -8.70 -40.54
C GLU A 125 0.42 -8.75 -39.99
N GLU A 126 0.24 -8.63 -38.68
CA GLU A 126 -1.07 -8.55 -38.02
C GLU A 126 -1.80 -7.25 -38.33
N ILE A 127 -1.06 -6.13 -38.47
CA ILE A 127 -1.61 -4.85 -38.92
C ILE A 127 -1.99 -4.94 -40.40
N ARG A 128 -1.10 -5.49 -41.24
CA ARG A 128 -1.34 -5.67 -42.67
C ARG A 128 -2.55 -6.55 -42.94
N LYS A 129 -2.70 -7.67 -42.22
CA LYS A 129 -3.82 -8.60 -42.37
C LYS A 129 -5.17 -7.97 -42.02
N LEU A 130 -5.21 -7.03 -41.08
CA LEU A 130 -6.42 -6.23 -40.81
C LEU A 130 -6.72 -5.22 -41.92
N MET A 131 -5.69 -4.64 -42.53
CA MET A 131 -5.87 -3.68 -43.62
C MET A 131 -6.32 -4.36 -44.92
N ASP A 132 -5.94 -5.62 -45.10
CA ASP A 132 -6.33 -6.46 -46.24
C ASP A 132 -7.70 -7.15 -46.02
N GLU A 133 -8.34 -6.96 -44.85
CA GLU A 133 -9.68 -7.51 -44.57
C GLU A 133 -10.73 -6.68 -45.33
N PRO A 134 -11.49 -7.27 -46.28
CA PRO A 134 -12.46 -6.53 -47.05
C PRO A 134 -13.53 -5.97 -46.11
N HIS A 135 -13.79 -4.66 -46.20
CA HIS A 135 -14.98 -4.11 -45.56
C HIS A 135 -16.19 -4.82 -46.18
N GLU A 136 -16.95 -5.54 -45.35
CA GLU A 136 -18.30 -5.93 -45.74
C GLU A 136 -19.06 -4.63 -45.98
N ASP A 137 -19.23 -4.28 -47.26
CA ASP A 137 -20.13 -3.23 -47.68
C ASP A 137 -21.51 -3.60 -47.11
N ILE A 138 -21.92 -2.87 -46.09
CA ILE A 138 -23.24 -3.01 -45.47
C ILE A 138 -24.23 -2.68 -46.58
N ASN A 139 -24.82 -3.72 -47.17
CA ASN A 139 -25.71 -3.56 -48.31
C ASN A 139 -26.96 -2.80 -47.83
N LEU A 140 -27.11 -1.56 -48.32
CA LEU A 140 -28.18 -0.63 -47.92
C LEU A 140 -29.57 -1.03 -48.46
N ASP A 141 -29.67 -2.18 -49.12
CA ASP A 141 -30.91 -2.64 -49.76
C ASP A 141 -31.87 -3.38 -48.80
N ASP A 142 -31.50 -3.57 -47.53
CA ASP A 142 -32.35 -4.18 -46.48
C ASP A 142 -32.91 -3.16 -45.44
N LEU A 143 -33.03 -1.88 -45.79
CA LEU A 143 -33.58 -0.80 -44.93
C LEU A 143 -34.84 -0.15 -45.50
#